data_AF-A0A4Q0AW36-F1
#
_entry.id   AF-A0A4Q0AW36-F1
#
_cell.length_a   1.000
_cell.length_b   1.000
_cell.length_c   1.000
_cell.angle_alpha   90.00
_cell.angle_beta   90.00
_cell.angle_gamma   90.00
#
_symmetry.space_group_name_H-M   'P 1'
#
loop_
_entity.id
_entity.type
_entity.pdbx_description
1 polymer ?
#
loop_
_entity_poly.entity_id
_entity_poly.type
_entity_poly.pdbx_seq_one_letter_code
_entity_poly.pdbx_strand_id
1 'polypeptide(L)' 'MSQKILLQISTHRYASEGSPFLGSGTTAVAASLNGRKYLGIELKKEYFTEAKKNVNEVKKVVSDKLKKKI' A
#
# COMPACT_ATOMS: atom_id res chain seq x y z
N MET A 1 -17.13 15.19 -13.64
CA MET A 1 -17.31 13.81 -13.16
C MET A 1 -15.95 13.27 -12.74
N SER A 2 -15.53 13.60 -11.52
CA SER A 2 -14.18 13.27 -11.01
C SER A 2 -14.12 11.80 -10.63
N GLN A 3 -13.29 11.02 -11.32
CA GLN A 3 -13.03 9.62 -10.95
C GLN A 3 -12.23 9.59 -9.64
N LYS A 4 -12.96 9.51 -8.52
CA LYS A 4 -12.40 9.38 -7.17
C LYS A 4 -12.14 7.89 -6.91
N ILE A 5 -10.96 7.39 -7.26
CA ILE A 5 -10.56 6.00 -7.02
C ILE A 5 -9.92 5.93 -5.62
N LEU A 6 -10.64 5.35 -4.67
CA LEU A 6 -10.24 5.22 -3.27
C LEU A 6 -9.60 3.84 -3.04
N LEU A 7 -8.32 3.80 -2.65
CA LEU A 7 -7.68 2.57 -2.17
C LEU A 7 -7.77 2.53 -0.64
N GLN A 8 -8.88 2.00 -0.12
CA GLN A 8 -9.11 1.91 1.32
C GLN A 8 -8.65 0.56 1.86
N ILE A 9 -7.59 0.55 2.68
CA ILE A 9 -7.21 -0.61 3.50
C ILE A 9 -7.02 -0.08 4.92
N SER A 10 -7.88 -0.53 5.84
CA SER A 10 -8.02 0.05 7.19
C SER A 10 -6.88 -0.38 8.12
N THR A 11 -6.37 0.56 8.92
CA THR A 11 -5.41 0.29 10.02
C THR A 11 -6.06 0.66 11.35
N HIS A 12 -5.87 -0.15 12.38
CA HIS A 12 -6.26 0.18 13.74
C HIS A 12 -4.97 0.32 14.55
N ARG A 13 -4.85 1.49 15.20
CA ARG A 13 -3.76 2.00 16.05
C ARG A 13 -2.47 2.45 15.34
N TYR A 14 -2.32 3.77 15.33
CA TYR A 14 -1.11 4.57 15.04
C TYR A 14 -0.59 4.62 13.59
N ALA A 15 -1.46 4.99 12.64
CA ALA A 15 -1.02 5.60 11.38
C ALA A 15 -1.33 7.10 11.43
N SER A 16 -0.53 7.85 12.20
CA SER A 16 -0.69 9.30 12.38
C SER A 16 -0.16 10.13 11.20
N GLU A 17 0.42 9.49 10.18
CA GLU A 17 0.93 10.17 8.99
C GLU A 17 0.41 9.49 7.72
N GLY A 18 -0.90 9.63 7.48
CA GLY A 18 -1.47 9.37 6.18
C GLY A 18 -0.98 10.45 5.21
N SER A 19 0.06 10.16 4.42
CA SER A 19 0.42 11.05 3.31
C SER A 19 -0.76 11.09 2.33
N PRO A 20 -1.34 12.28 2.04
CA PRO A 20 -2.46 12.41 1.09
C PRO A 20 -2.06 12.07 -0.35
N PHE A 21 -0.78 11.76 -0.57
CA PHE A 21 -0.20 11.35 -1.84
C PHE A 21 0.52 10.01 -1.65
N LEU A 22 -0.03 8.94 -2.23
CA LEU A 22 0.60 7.61 -2.23
C LEU A 22 1.84 7.60 -3.14
N GLY A 23 1.87 8.43 -4.19
CA GLY A 23 2.90 8.41 -5.22
C GLY A 23 3.05 7.01 -5.81
N SER A 24 4.28 6.55 -6.00
CA SER A 24 4.60 5.18 -6.41
C SER A 24 4.42 4.12 -5.31
N GLY A 25 3.90 4.49 -4.14
CA GLY A 25 3.53 3.54 -3.07
C GLY A 25 4.68 3.04 -2.20
N THR A 26 5.81 3.74 -2.14
CA THR A 26 6.99 3.36 -1.33
C THR A 26 6.65 3.21 0.16
N THR A 27 5.85 4.12 0.73
CA THR A 27 5.35 4.02 2.11
C THR A 27 4.48 2.79 2.32
N ALA A 28 3.62 2.45 1.35
CA ALA A 28 2.77 1.26 1.40
C ALA A 28 3.58 -0.04 1.30
N VAL A 29 4.64 -0.04 0.49
CA VAL A 29 5.62 -1.12 0.38
C VAL A 29 6.35 -1.33 1.71
N ALA A 30 6.92 -0.26 2.27
CA ALA A 30 7.62 -0.32 3.55
C ALA A 30 6.71 -0.80 4.68
N ALA A 31 5.48 -0.29 4.74
CA ALA A 31 4.48 -0.78 5.70
C ALA A 31 4.21 -2.28 5.52
N SER A 32 3.96 -2.73 4.28
CA SER A 32 3.67 -4.13 3.97
C SER A 32 4.82 -5.07 4.34
N LEU A 33 6.07 -4.68 4.07
CA LEU A 33 7.27 -5.44 4.44
C LEU A 33 7.44 -5.58 5.96
N ASN A 34 7.03 -4.57 6.71
CA ASN A 34 7.09 -4.55 8.17
C ASN A 34 5.83 -5.13 8.84
N GLY A 35 4.92 -5.77 8.07
CA GLY A 35 3.66 -6.28 8.59
C GLY A 35 2.72 -5.18 9.12
N ARG A 36 2.96 -3.93 8.75
CA ARG A 36 2.13 -2.78 9.10
C ARG A 36 1.06 -2.59 8.05
N LYS A 37 -0.11 -2.13 8.50
CA LYS A 37 -1.20 -1.73 7.62
C LYS A 37 -0.93 -0.30 7.13
N TYR A 38 -1.48 0.09 5.98
CA TYR A 38 -1.32 1.43 5.40
C TYR A 38 -2.63 1.89 4.72
N LEU A 39 -2.82 3.21 4.63
CA LEU A 39 -3.88 3.87 3.87
C LEU A 39 -3.28 5.05 3.11
N GLY A 40 -3.65 5.22 1.84
CA GLY A 40 -3.24 6.39 1.08
C GLY A 40 -4.07 6.57 -0.17
N ILE A 41 -4.05 7.80 -0.69
CA ILE A 41 -4.83 8.24 -1.84
C ILE A 41 -3.86 8.68 -2.93
N GLU A 42 -4.15 8.33 -4.18
CA GLU A 42 -3.40 8.81 -5.34
C GLU A 42 -4.38 9.14 -6.46
N LEU A 43 -4.21 10.32 -7.04
CA LEU A 43 -5.11 10.84 -8.07
C LEU A 43 -4.55 10.61 -9.48
N LYS A 44 -3.22 10.59 -9.63
CA LYS A 44 -2.58 10.33 -10.92
C LYS A 44 -2.62 8.85 -11.22
N LYS A 45 -3.20 8.48 -12.35
CA LYS A 45 -3.42 7.08 -12.75
C LYS A 45 -2.11 6.31 -12.89
N GLU A 46 -1.07 6.98 -13.36
CA GLU A 46 0.27 6.44 -13.54
C GLU A 46 0.84 5.99 -12.18
N TYR A 47 0.82 6.89 -11.20
CA TYR A 47 1.28 6.62 -9.84
C TYR A 47 0.41 5.59 -9.12
N PHE A 48 -0.91 5.63 -9.31
CA PHE A 48 -1.80 4.61 -8.76
C PHE A 48 -1.45 3.21 -9.30
N THR A 49 -1.22 3.09 -10.61
CA THR A 49 -0.90 1.82 -11.26
C THR A 49 0.46 1.30 -10.76
N GLU A 50 1.44 2.18 -10.67
CA GLU A 50 2.77 1.87 -10.13
C GLU A 50 2.69 1.42 -8.66
N ALA A 51 2.01 2.19 -7.81
CA ALA A 51 1.82 1.84 -6.40
C ALA A 51 1.10 0.50 -6.22
N LYS A 52 0.06 0.24 -7.02
CA LYS A 52 -0.67 -1.03 -6.98
C LYS A 52 0.23 -2.21 -7.37
N LYS A 53 1.07 -2.04 -8.38
CA LYS A 53 2.06 -3.07 -8.79
C LYS A 53 3.03 -3.36 -7.65
N ASN A 54 3.68 -2.33 -7.12
CA ASN A 54 4.70 -2.43 -6.08
C ASN A 54 4.16 -3.13 -4.81
N VAL A 55 2.99 -2.70 -4.35
CA VAL A 55 2.31 -3.31 -3.19
C VAL A 55 1.99 -4.79 -3.44
N ASN A 56 1.50 -5.14 -4.63
CA ASN A 56 1.12 -6.52 -4.93
C ASN A 56 2.33 -7.45 -5.00
N GLU A 57 3.45 -6.99 -5.55
CA GLU A 57 4.70 -7.73 -5.57
C GLU A 57 5.18 -8.01 -4.13
N VAL A 58 5.16 -7.00 -3.27
CA VAL A 58 5.55 -7.15 -1.86
C VAL A 58 4.62 -8.11 -1.13
N LYS A 59 3.30 -8.05 -1.34
CA LYS A 59 2.35 -8.98 -0.72
C LYS A 59 2.66 -10.43 -1.07
N LYS A 60 3.03 -10.72 -2.32
CA LYS A 60 3.45 -12.08 -2.74
C LYS A 60 4.69 -12.51 -1.96
N VAL A 61 5.74 -11.70 -1.96
CA VAL A 61 7.00 -11.98 -1.25
C VAL A 61 6.77 -12.22 0.24
N VAL A 62 5.98 -11.37 0.91
CA VAL A 62 5.65 -11.53 2.33
C VAL A 62 4.87 -12.83 2.55
N SER A 63 3.88 -13.14 1.72
CA SER A 63 3.10 -14.37 1.85
C SER A 63 3.93 -15.64 1.67
N ASP A 64 4.88 -15.63 0.73
CA ASP A 64 5.79 -16.76 0.48
C ASP A 64 6.79 -16.93 1.63
N LYS A 65 7.27 -15.82 2.22
CA LYS A 65 8.12 -15.87 3.42
C LYS A 65 7.40 -16.44 4.64
N LEU A 66 6.11 -16.11 4.83
CA LEU A 66 5.32 -16.69 5.92
C LEU A 66 5.14 -18.21 5.74
N LYS A 67 4.85 -18.67 4.52
CA LYS A 67 4.68 -20.11 4.22
C LYS A 67 5.95 -20.94 4.46
N LYS A 68 7.13 -20.34 4.29
CA LYS A 68 8.43 -21.02 4.51
C LYS A 68 8.85 -21.08 5.99
N LYS A 69 8.15 -20.39 6.89
CA LYS A 69 8.50 -20.28 8.32
C LYS A 69 7.67 -21.22 9.20
N ILE A 70 6.72 -21.95 8.60
CA ILE A 70 5.88 -23.00 9.19
C ILE A 70 6.44 -24.33 8.69
#